data_AF-A0A0D3BM30-F1
#
_entry.id   AF-A0A0D3BM30-F1
#
_cell.length_a   1.000
_cell.length_b   1.000
_cell.length_c   1.000
_cell.angle_alpha   90.00
_cell.angle_beta   90.00
_cell.angle_gamma   90.00
#
_symmetry.space_group_name_H-M   'P 1'
#
loop_
_entity.id
_entity.type
_entity.pdbx_description
1 polymer ?
#
loop_
_entity_poly.entity_id
_entity_poly.type
_entity_poly.pdbx_seq_one_letter_code
_entity_poly.pdbx_strand_id
1 'polypeptide(L)'
;MGTGSSEDDLNFDVKDAPFDVYRTERGGEVTYHGPGQLVMYPIINLRNHEMDLHWYIRTLEEVVIRVLSSAFSIRASRLDGLTGVWVGNQKVAAMGIRVSKWITYHGLALTV
;
A
#
# COMPACT_ATOMS: atom_id res chain seq x y z
N MET A 1 -5.10 -2.96 -10.34
CA MET A 1 -3.86 -2.85 -11.13
C MET A 1 -3.30 -1.45 -11.02
N GLY A 2 -2.10 -1.28 -10.45
CA GLY A 2 -1.39 0.01 -10.42
C GLY A 2 -0.62 0.30 -11.70
N THR A 3 0.11 1.42 -11.72
CA THR A 3 0.85 1.88 -12.90
C THR A 3 1.98 0.95 -13.31
N GLY A 4 2.54 0.17 -12.37
CA GLY A 4 3.62 -0.79 -12.63
C GLY A 4 3.16 -2.18 -13.06
N SER A 5 1.85 -2.43 -13.16
CA SER A 5 1.31 -3.76 -13.53
C SER A 5 0.92 -3.89 -15.00
N SER A 6 0.81 -5.13 -15.45
CA SER A 6 0.27 -5.64 -16.70
C SER A 6 -0.78 -6.73 -16.41
N GLU A 7 -1.38 -7.30 -17.46
CA GLU A 7 -2.29 -8.45 -17.30
C GLU A 7 -1.53 -9.73 -16.92
N ASP A 8 -0.23 -9.82 -17.23
CA ASP A 8 0.63 -10.96 -16.88
C ASP A 8 0.86 -11.11 -15.37
N ASP A 9 0.58 -10.05 -14.60
CA ASP A 9 0.66 -10.05 -13.13
C ASP A 9 -0.59 -10.64 -12.46
N LEU A 10 -1.60 -11.05 -13.25
CA LEU A 10 -2.83 -11.66 -12.77
C LEU A 10 -2.75 -13.18 -12.83
N ASN A 11 -3.20 -13.84 -11.77
CA ASN A 11 -3.28 -15.29 -11.70
C ASN A 11 -4.57 -15.86 -12.33
N PHE A 12 -5.27 -15.06 -13.13
CA PHE A 12 -6.55 -15.40 -13.77
C PHE A 12 -6.75 -14.55 -15.04
N ASP A 13 -7.63 -15.00 -15.95
CA ASP A 13 -8.01 -14.22 -17.14
C ASP A 13 -8.92 -13.05 -16.73
N VAL A 14 -8.58 -11.83 -17.16
CA VAL A 14 -9.38 -10.61 -16.90
C VAL A 14 -10.83 -10.75 -17.39
N LYS A 15 -11.05 -11.52 -18.47
CA LYS A 15 -12.39 -11.73 -19.05
C LYS A 15 -13.27 -12.66 -18.20
N ASP A 16 -12.66 -13.47 -17.34
CA ASP A 16 -13.32 -14.41 -16.43
C ASP A 16 -12.82 -14.19 -15.00
N ALA A 17 -12.73 -12.92 -14.61
CA ALA A 17 -12.18 -12.55 -13.32
C ALA A 17 -13.14 -12.95 -12.19
N PRO A 18 -12.66 -13.59 -11.12
CA PRO A 18 -13.48 -13.98 -9.97
C PRO A 18 -13.92 -12.78 -9.11
N PHE A 19 -13.40 -11.59 -9.37
CA PHE A 19 -13.69 -10.34 -8.69
C PHE A 19 -13.39 -9.14 -9.58
N ASP A 20 -13.92 -7.97 -9.23
CA ASP A 20 -13.74 -6.75 -10.00
C ASP A 20 -12.25 -6.34 -10.10
N VAL A 21 -11.82 -6.07 -11.33
CA VAL A 21 -10.45 -5.61 -11.63
C VAL A 21 -10.49 -4.17 -12.12
N TYR A 22 -9.84 -3.28 -11.37
CA TYR A 22 -9.73 -1.87 -11.74
C TYR A 22 -8.29 -1.50 -12.07
N ARG A 23 -8.08 -0.83 -13.22
CA ARG A 23 -6.84 -0.09 -13.50
C ARG A 23 -6.87 1.22 -12.72
N THR A 24 -5.76 1.53 -12.07
CA THR A 24 -5.64 2.68 -11.17
C THR A 24 -4.31 3.38 -11.38
N GLU A 25 -4.29 4.62 -10.93
CA GLU A 25 -3.17 5.54 -11.09
C GLU A 25 -2.17 5.50 -9.91
N ARG A 26 -2.35 4.58 -8.95
CA ARG A 26 -1.39 4.36 -7.86
C ARG A 26 -0.12 3.69 -8.36
N GLY A 27 0.98 3.99 -7.69
CA GLY A 27 2.22 3.22 -7.84
C GLY A 27 2.05 1.75 -7.41
N GLY A 28 3.04 0.95 -7.81
CA GLY A 28 3.09 -0.50 -7.57
C GLY A 28 2.32 -1.32 -8.61
N GLU A 29 2.39 -2.63 -8.46
CA GLU A 29 1.82 -3.61 -9.37
C GLU A 29 0.36 -3.95 -8.98
N VAL A 30 -0.02 -5.23 -8.97
CA VAL A 30 -1.34 -5.72 -8.58
C VAL A 30 -1.46 -5.81 -7.05
N THR A 31 -2.65 -5.53 -6.53
CA THR A 31 -3.00 -5.77 -5.12
C THR A 31 -4.48 -6.14 -5.05
N TYR A 32 -4.87 -6.86 -4.01
CA TYR A 32 -6.26 -7.19 -3.70
C TYR A 32 -6.73 -6.41 -2.47
N HIS A 33 -8.01 -6.03 -2.47
CA HIS A 33 -8.73 -5.48 -1.34
C HIS A 33 -10.03 -6.26 -1.13
N GLY A 34 -10.33 -6.62 0.12
CA GLY A 34 -11.52 -7.38 0.45
C GLY A 34 -11.87 -7.31 1.93
N PRO A 35 -12.91 -8.02 2.37
CA PRO A 35 -13.28 -8.11 3.78
C PRO A 35 -12.09 -8.56 4.65
N GLY A 36 -11.93 -7.94 5.82
CA GLY A 36 -10.76 -8.19 6.69
C GLY A 36 -9.50 -7.39 6.31
N GLN A 37 -9.60 -6.42 5.39
CA GLN A 37 -8.54 -5.44 5.17
C GLN A 37 -8.98 -4.04 5.62
N LEU A 38 -8.14 -3.41 6.46
CA LEU A 38 -8.23 -2.00 6.74
C LEU A 38 -7.52 -1.23 5.61
N VAL A 39 -8.30 -0.57 4.76
CA VAL A 39 -7.79 0.30 3.70
C VAL A 39 -7.83 1.75 4.18
N MET A 40 -6.71 2.44 4.08
CA MET A 40 -6.60 3.84 4.49
C MET A 40 -6.09 4.70 3.33
N TYR A 41 -6.79 5.81 3.06
CA TYR A 41 -6.41 6.79 2.05
C TYR A 41 -6.14 8.17 2.66
N PRO A 42 -4.93 8.42 3.19
CA PRO A 42 -4.59 9.74 3.73
C PRO A 42 -4.46 10.74 2.58
N ILE A 43 -5.37 11.72 2.53
CA ILE A 43 -5.35 12.82 1.57
C ILE A 43 -4.66 14.02 2.23
N ILE A 44 -3.36 14.18 1.99
CA ILE A 44 -2.48 15.12 2.68
C ILE A 44 -1.78 16.01 1.67
N ASN A 45 -1.69 17.31 1.96
CA ASN A 45 -0.89 18.26 1.19
C ASN A 45 0.55 18.27 1.72
N LEU A 46 1.46 17.62 0.98
CA LEU A 46 2.87 17.47 1.36
C LEU A 46 3.64 18.79 1.39
N ARG A 47 3.13 19.87 0.79
CA ARG A 47 3.72 21.21 0.92
C ARG A 47 3.73 21.73 2.36
N ASN A 48 2.82 21.24 3.19
CA ASN A 48 2.74 21.61 4.61
C ASN A 48 3.61 20.71 5.50
N HIS A 49 4.34 19.77 4.90
CA HIS A 49 5.18 18.79 5.58
C HIS A 49 6.51 18.72 4.84
N GLU A 50 6.82 17.56 4.26
CA GLU A 50 8.01 17.34 3.46
C GLU A 50 7.62 16.91 2.05
N MET A 51 8.19 17.58 1.05
CA MET A 51 7.93 17.33 -0.37
C MET A 51 8.78 16.16 -0.88
N ASP A 52 8.76 15.04 -0.17
CA ASP A 52 9.46 13.81 -0.51
C ASP A 52 8.51 12.60 -0.39
N LEU A 53 8.39 11.86 -1.50
CA LEU A 53 7.55 10.68 -1.59
C LEU A 53 8.13 9.49 -0.82
N HIS A 54 9.46 9.36 -0.78
CA HIS A 54 10.11 8.31 0.00
C HIS A 54 9.86 8.53 1.47
N TRP A 55 10.07 9.76 1.97
CA TRP A 55 9.73 10.13 3.33
C TRP A 55 8.28 9.81 3.67
N TYR A 56 7.33 10.19 2.81
CA TYR A 56 5.91 9.96 3.04
C TYR A 56 5.57 8.45 3.12
N ILE A 57 6.07 7.64 2.18
CA ILE A 57 5.88 6.18 2.19
C ILE A 57 6.50 5.56 3.45
N ARG A 58 7.74 5.94 3.80
CA ARG A 58 8.42 5.44 5.01
C ARG A 58 7.66 5.83 6.27
N THR A 59 7.02 7.00 6.29
CA THR A 59 6.16 7.45 7.39
C THR A 59 4.90 6.59 7.50
N LEU A 60 4.24 6.25 6.39
CA LEU A 60 3.09 5.34 6.40
C LEU A 60 3.46 3.94 6.89
N GLU A 61 4.60 3.41 6.45
CA GLU A 61 5.15 2.14 6.97
C GLU A 61 5.39 2.23 8.49
N GLU A 62 5.91 3.35 8.98
CA GLU A 62 6.16 3.54 10.41
C GLU A 62 4.87 3.54 11.23
N VAL A 63 3.82 4.19 10.72
CA VAL A 63 2.50 4.18 11.37
C VAL A 63 2.01 2.75 11.54
N VAL A 64 2.08 1.93 10.50
CA VAL A 64 1.65 0.52 10.58
C VAL A 64 2.51 -0.27 11.56
N ILE A 65 3.85 -0.14 11.50
CA ILE A 65 4.76 -0.82 12.44
C ILE A 65 4.42 -0.47 13.88
N ARG A 66 4.19 0.82 14.16
CA ARG A 66 3.85 1.31 15.50
C ARG A 66 2.49 0.78 15.97
N VAL A 67 1.48 0.75 15.10
CA VAL A 67 0.16 0.19 15.42
C VAL A 67 0.25 -1.30 15.74
N LEU A 68 0.96 -2.07 14.92
CA LEU A 68 1.16 -3.52 15.15
C LEU A 68 1.88 -3.79 16.47
N SER A 69 2.91 -3.01 16.76
CA SER A 69 3.66 -3.10 18.02
C SER A 69 2.79 -2.73 19.23
N SER A 70 2.12 -1.58 19.21
CA SER A 70 1.42 -1.05 20.38
C SER A 70 0.08 -1.74 20.67
N ALA A 71 -0.70 -2.06 19.65
CA ALA A 71 -2.03 -2.65 19.83
C ALA A 71 -2.00 -4.18 19.93
N PHE A 72 -1.00 -4.83 19.31
CA PHE A 72 -0.99 -6.29 19.15
C PHE A 72 0.32 -6.96 19.61
N SER A 73 1.33 -6.20 20.04
CA SER A 73 2.67 -6.73 20.37
C SER A 73 3.33 -7.50 19.23
N ILE A 74 2.98 -7.17 17.98
CA ILE A 74 3.53 -7.80 16.78
C ILE A 74 4.77 -7.03 16.33
N ARG A 75 5.90 -7.76 16.20
CA ARG A 75 7.13 -7.20 15.65
C ARG A 75 7.10 -7.23 14.13
N ALA A 76 6.82 -6.08 13.54
CA ALA A 76 6.88 -5.87 12.09
C ALA A 76 8.11 -5.04 11.69
N SER A 77 8.51 -5.15 10.43
CA SER A 77 9.65 -4.41 9.86
C SER A 77 9.42 -4.06 8.40
N ARG A 78 10.35 -3.27 7.86
CA ARG A 78 10.52 -3.05 6.43
C ARG A 78 11.49 -4.10 5.89
N LEU A 79 11.36 -4.43 4.60
CA LEU A 79 12.37 -5.19 3.87
C LEU A 79 13.02 -4.26 2.86
N ASP A 80 14.35 -4.30 2.76
CA ASP A 80 15.07 -3.43 1.83
C ASP A 80 14.69 -3.75 0.37
N GLY A 81 14.55 -2.70 -0.44
CA GLY A 81 14.05 -2.81 -1.82
C GLY A 81 12.55 -3.17 -1.97
N LEU A 82 11.83 -3.52 -0.89
CA LEU A 82 10.43 -3.95 -0.95
C LEU A 82 9.52 -3.01 -0.16
N THR A 83 8.67 -2.27 -0.87
CA THR A 83 7.68 -1.39 -0.24
C THR A 83 6.60 -2.17 0.50
N GLY A 84 6.29 -1.72 1.73
CA GLY A 84 5.29 -2.32 2.60
C GLY A 84 5.83 -2.69 3.96
N VAL A 85 4.95 -3.25 4.79
CA VAL A 85 5.28 -3.72 6.14
C VAL A 85 5.15 -5.23 6.19
N TRP A 86 6.10 -5.87 6.89
CA TRP A 86 6.31 -7.30 6.89
C TRP A 86 6.43 -7.84 8.31
N VAL A 87 5.97 -9.08 8.52
CA VAL A 87 6.23 -9.88 9.73
C VAL A 87 6.97 -11.13 9.29
N GLY A 88 8.25 -11.22 9.62
CA GLY A 88 9.16 -12.17 8.95
C GLY A 88 9.17 -11.92 7.44
N ASN A 89 8.83 -12.94 6.65
CA ASN A 89 8.78 -12.85 5.19
C ASN A 89 7.34 -12.67 4.64
N GLN A 90 6.36 -12.40 5.50
CA GLN A 90 4.96 -12.22 5.10
C GLN A 90 4.59 -10.75 5.07
N LYS A 91 4.09 -10.26 3.93
CA LYS A 91 3.64 -8.87 3.79
C LYS A 91 2.30 -8.70 4.51
N VAL A 92 2.27 -7.85 5.53
CA VAL A 92 1.04 -7.56 6.30
C VAL A 92 0.37 -6.27 5.87
N ALA A 93 1.13 -5.31 5.32
CA ALA A 93 0.57 -4.11 4.71
C ALA A 93 1.21 -3.76 3.37
N ALA A 94 0.35 -3.52 2.37
CA ALA A 94 0.75 -3.01 1.08
C ALA A 94 0.67 -1.47 1.07
N MET A 95 1.61 -0.81 0.40
CA MET A 95 1.56 0.62 0.12
C MET A 95 1.39 0.83 -1.37
N GLY A 96 0.54 1.78 -1.74
CA GLY A 96 0.33 2.19 -3.12
C GLY A 96 -0.27 3.57 -3.12
N ILE A 97 0.54 4.57 -3.45
CA ILE A 97 0.16 5.97 -3.41
C ILE A 97 0.19 6.57 -4.81
N ARG A 98 -0.53 7.68 -4.97
CA ARG A 98 -0.34 8.63 -6.07
C ARG A 98 -0.19 10.01 -5.46
N VAL A 99 0.65 10.84 -6.05
CA VAL A 99 0.73 12.26 -5.69
C VAL A 99 0.47 13.11 -6.92
N SER A 100 -0.45 14.07 -6.79
CA SER A 100 -0.73 15.06 -7.83
C SER A 100 -0.74 16.45 -7.21
N LYS A 101 0.02 17.37 -7.78
CA LYS A 101 0.23 18.71 -7.22
C LYS A 101 0.56 18.66 -5.72
N TRP A 102 1.40 17.71 -5.28
CA TRP A 102 1.79 17.51 -3.88
C TRP A 102 0.64 17.16 -2.92
N ILE A 103 -0.51 16.73 -3.43
CA ILE A 103 -1.61 16.15 -2.65
C ILE A 103 -1.58 14.64 -2.84
N THR A 104 -1.60 13.88 -1.75
CA THR A 104 -1.56 12.42 -1.74
C THR A 104 -2.94 11.81 -2.00
N TYR A 105 -2.97 10.68 -2.71
CA TYR A 105 -4.13 9.85 -3.00
C TYR A 105 -3.75 8.38 -2.86
N HIS A 106 -4.76 7.51 -2.76
CA HIS A 106 -4.59 6.13 -2.34
C HIS A 106 -3.88 6.09 -0.98
N GLY A 107 -3.06 5.08 -0.68
CA GLY A 107 -2.48 4.95 0.65
C GLY A 107 -1.98 3.55 0.93
N LEU A 108 -2.56 2.92 1.95
CA LEU A 108 -2.16 1.59 2.41
C LEU A 108 -3.35 0.67 2.63
N ALA A 109 -3.08 -0.63 2.60
CA ALA A 109 -4.01 -1.66 3.03
C ALA A 109 -3.30 -2.60 4.00
N LEU A 110 -3.84 -2.68 5.23
CA LEU A 110 -3.38 -3.54 6.30
C LEU A 110 -4.33 -4.73 6.42
N THR A 111 -3.78 -5.94 6.41
CA THR A 111 -4.54 -7.18 6.67
C THR A 111 -4.79 -7.29 8.17
N VAL A 112 -6.06 -7.44 8.57
CA VAL A 112 -6.52 -7.47 9.98
C VAL A 112 -7.24 -8.76 10.33
#